data_AF-A0A7W1JFC3-F1
#
_entry.id   AF-A0A7W1JFC3-F1
#
_cell.length_a   1.000
_cell.length_b   1.000
_cell.length_c   1.000
_cell.angle_alpha   90.00
_cell.angle_beta   90.00
_cell.angle_gamma   90.00
#
_symmetry.space_group_name_H-M   'P 1'
#
loop_
_entity.id
_entity.type
_entity.pdbx_description
1 polymer ?
#
loop_
_entity_poly.entity_id
_entity_poly.type
_entity_poly.pdbx_seq_one_letter_code
_entity_poly.pdbx_strand_id
1 'polypeptide(L)'
;PSLPVVPGTNAASAPTPTPQPTPSGTPVQTAGGRVFYGGGGITPDVEVKSLEITSPTRARIYESAFRFARELAAGRVAGLESMRVDEPDFEHTLRPTDYVVTDRVVEAFRNFVRRDAPTGLTLSQINADLDYVKLRIRDELVIHAYGGDAGARVLIESDPQLLRALDALPDAKQLAESVARTPVLN
;
A
#
# COMPACT_ATOMS: atom_id res chain seq x y z
N PRO A 1 -28.27 12.06 -39.75
CA PRO A 1 -28.87 13.04 -38.81
C PRO A 1 -27.86 13.44 -37.73
N SER A 2 -27.20 14.57 -37.94
CA SER A 2 -26.28 15.21 -37.00
C SER A 2 -27.07 15.74 -35.81
N LEU A 3 -26.76 15.24 -34.61
CA LEU A 3 -27.34 15.77 -33.37
C LEU A 3 -26.67 17.11 -33.01
N PRO A 4 -27.42 18.08 -32.46
CA PRO A 4 -26.92 19.41 -32.17
C PRO A 4 -25.93 19.40 -31.00
N VAL A 5 -24.78 20.05 -31.21
CA VAL A 5 -23.82 20.38 -30.15
C VAL A 5 -24.43 21.48 -29.29
N VAL A 6 -24.78 21.18 -28.04
CA VAL A 6 -25.13 22.20 -27.04
C VAL A 6 -23.81 22.71 -26.44
N PRO A 7 -23.46 24.00 -26.61
CA PRO A 7 -22.28 24.57 -25.99
C PRO A 7 -22.61 25.04 -24.57
N GLY A 8 -21.78 24.63 -23.60
CA GLY A 8 -21.70 25.30 -22.30
C GLY A 8 -22.25 24.51 -21.13
N THR A 9 -21.46 23.56 -20.64
CA THR A 9 -21.22 23.42 -19.21
C THR A 9 -19.72 23.22 -19.05
N ASN A 10 -19.04 24.11 -18.32
CA ASN A 10 -17.70 23.84 -17.79
C ASN A 10 -17.85 22.77 -16.71
N ALA A 11 -18.22 21.56 -17.10
CA ALA A 11 -17.96 20.39 -16.29
C ALA A 11 -16.44 20.27 -16.27
N ALA A 12 -15.83 20.41 -15.09
CA ALA A 12 -14.43 20.09 -14.89
C ALA A 12 -14.19 18.73 -15.57
N SER A 13 -13.31 18.71 -16.57
CA SER A 13 -13.08 17.51 -17.38
C SER A 13 -12.77 16.37 -16.42
N ALA A 14 -13.68 15.39 -16.35
CA ALA A 14 -13.47 14.24 -15.49
C ALA A 14 -12.14 13.59 -15.87
N PRO A 15 -11.38 13.06 -14.89
CA PRO A 15 -10.13 12.36 -15.19
C PRO A 15 -10.38 11.27 -16.22
N THR A 16 -9.54 11.25 -17.26
CA THR A 16 -9.62 10.25 -18.32
C THR A 16 -9.31 8.88 -17.70
N PRO A 17 -10.23 7.89 -17.82
CA PRO A 17 -9.99 6.56 -17.29
C PRO A 17 -8.72 5.99 -17.92
N THR A 18 -7.82 5.51 -17.07
CA THR A 18 -6.60 4.81 -17.49
C THR A 18 -6.65 3.42 -16.86
N PRO A 19 -6.74 2.34 -17.65
CA PRO A 19 -6.68 2.27 -19.13
C PRO A 19 -7.95 2.77 -19.86
N GLN A 20 -7.80 3.17 -21.13
CA GLN A 20 -8.93 3.54 -21.99
C GLN A 20 -9.83 2.32 -22.25
N PRO A 21 -11.16 2.42 -22.04
CA PRO A 21 -12.07 1.31 -22.29
C PRO A 21 -12.16 0.98 -23.79
N THR A 22 -12.18 -0.32 -24.12
CA THR A 22 -12.53 -0.79 -25.46
C THR A 22 -14.05 -0.74 -25.61
N PRO A 23 -14.62 0.11 -26.47
CA PRO A 23 -16.08 0.29 -26.53
C PRO A 23 -16.75 -0.94 -27.15
N SER A 24 -17.49 -1.72 -26.34
CA SER A 24 -18.25 -2.90 -26.79
C SER A 24 -19.69 -2.90 -26.28
N GLY A 25 -20.45 -1.84 -26.55
CA GLY A 25 -21.88 -1.83 -26.21
C GLY A 25 -22.57 -0.48 -26.42
N THR A 26 -23.85 -0.42 -26.05
CA THR A 26 -24.61 0.84 -26.05
C THR A 26 -24.01 1.82 -25.04
N PRO A 27 -23.83 3.11 -25.41
CA PRO A 27 -23.33 4.12 -24.50
C PRO A 27 -24.35 4.40 -23.38
N VAL A 28 -23.87 4.48 -22.14
CA VAL A 28 -24.63 4.86 -20.95
C VAL A 28 -23.98 6.11 -20.35
N GLN A 29 -24.74 7.18 -20.19
CA GLN A 29 -24.25 8.40 -19.57
C GLN A 29 -24.55 8.39 -18.07
N THR A 30 -23.54 8.70 -17.26
CA THR A 30 -23.69 8.85 -15.80
C THR A 30 -24.27 10.22 -15.46
N ALA A 31 -24.78 10.37 -14.22
CA ALA A 31 -25.25 11.65 -13.70
C ALA A 31 -24.17 12.75 -13.72
N GLY A 32 -22.89 12.37 -13.68
CA GLY A 32 -21.74 13.28 -13.83
C GLY A 32 -21.34 13.56 -15.29
N GLY A 33 -22.16 13.17 -16.26
CA GLY A 33 -21.94 13.44 -17.69
C GLY A 33 -20.96 12.51 -18.41
N ARG A 34 -20.24 11.64 -17.68
CA ARG A 34 -19.30 10.66 -18.28
C ARG A 34 -20.07 9.57 -19.01
N VAL A 35 -19.62 9.22 -20.21
CA VAL A 35 -20.20 8.13 -21.02
C VAL A 35 -19.37 6.86 -20.85
N PHE A 36 -20.05 5.77 -20.53
CA PHE A 36 -19.49 4.42 -20.44
C PHE A 36 -20.08 3.55 -21.54
N TYR A 37 -19.35 2.51 -21.94
CA TYR A 37 -19.83 1.52 -22.90
C TYR A 37 -20.04 0.20 -22.16
N GLY A 38 -21.13 -0.50 -22.47
CA GLY A 38 -21.38 -1.86 -21.97
C GLY A 38 -20.33 -2.87 -22.44
N GLY A 39 -20.38 -4.09 -21.92
CA GLY A 39 -19.60 -5.24 -22.42
C GLY A 39 -18.13 -5.34 -21.98
N GLY A 40 -17.58 -4.31 -21.33
CA GLY A 40 -16.16 -4.25 -20.90
C GLY A 40 -15.89 -4.56 -19.42
N GLY A 41 -16.90 -4.90 -18.61
CA GLY A 41 -16.76 -5.08 -17.16
C GLY A 41 -16.59 -3.76 -16.38
N ILE A 42 -16.29 -3.86 -15.09
CA ILE A 42 -16.04 -2.70 -14.21
C ILE A 42 -14.56 -2.26 -14.31
N THR A 43 -14.21 -1.54 -15.38
CA THR A 43 -12.87 -0.93 -15.48
C THR A 43 -12.74 0.20 -14.45
N PRO A 44 -11.79 0.13 -13.50
CA PRO A 44 -11.64 1.17 -12.49
C PRO A 44 -11.01 2.43 -13.09
N ASP A 45 -11.37 3.58 -12.52
CA ASP A 45 -10.76 4.86 -12.90
C ASP A 45 -9.33 5.02 -12.38
N VAL A 46 -9.02 4.32 -11.28
CA VAL A 46 -7.72 4.34 -10.61
C VAL A 46 -7.29 2.89 -10.43
N GLU A 47 -6.23 2.50 -11.14
CA GLU A 47 -5.62 1.18 -11.00
C GLU A 47 -4.38 1.26 -10.10
N VAL A 48 -4.31 0.36 -9.10
CA VAL A 48 -3.17 0.26 -8.18
C VAL A 48 -2.86 -1.20 -7.98
N LYS A 49 -1.62 -1.58 -8.23
CA LYS A 49 -1.13 -2.92 -7.93
C LYS A 49 -1.09 -3.12 -6.42
N SER A 50 -1.58 -4.25 -5.95
CA SER A 50 -1.42 -4.66 -4.57
C SER A 50 0.05 -4.87 -4.22
N LEU A 51 0.37 -4.83 -2.93
CA LEU A 51 1.66 -5.25 -2.45
C LEU A 51 1.84 -6.76 -2.74
N GLU A 52 2.78 -7.09 -3.61
CA GLU A 52 3.06 -8.49 -3.94
C GLU A 52 3.63 -9.22 -2.71
N ILE A 53 2.94 -10.22 -2.16
CA ILE A 53 3.41 -10.95 -0.97
C ILE A 53 3.72 -12.42 -1.25
N THR A 54 3.36 -12.94 -2.43
CA THR A 54 3.39 -14.39 -2.70
C THR A 54 4.66 -14.87 -3.39
N SER A 55 5.53 -13.94 -3.83
CA SER A 55 6.78 -14.33 -4.47
C SER A 55 7.68 -15.14 -3.50
N PRO A 56 8.38 -16.19 -3.98
CA PRO A 56 9.28 -16.98 -3.13
C PRO A 56 10.38 -16.15 -2.45
N THR A 57 10.84 -15.08 -3.11
CA THR A 57 11.82 -14.16 -2.52
C THR A 57 11.23 -13.38 -1.35
N ARG A 58 10.02 -12.84 -1.49
CA ARG A 58 9.35 -12.11 -0.41
C ARG A 58 8.93 -13.02 0.76
N ALA A 59 8.63 -14.30 0.49
CA ALA A 59 8.47 -15.30 1.55
C ALA A 59 9.77 -15.52 2.34
N ARG A 60 10.92 -15.63 1.67
CA ARG A 60 12.23 -15.72 2.34
C ARG A 60 12.59 -14.46 3.12
N ILE A 61 12.28 -13.28 2.58
CA ILE A 61 12.46 -12.00 3.28
C ILE A 61 11.64 -11.98 4.56
N TYR A 62 10.37 -12.38 4.49
CA TYR A 62 9.48 -12.43 5.65
C TYR A 62 10.02 -13.38 6.73
N GLU A 63 10.36 -14.62 6.37
CA GLU A 63 10.95 -15.59 7.32
C GLU A 63 12.26 -15.06 7.95
N SER A 64 13.12 -14.43 7.15
CA SER A 64 14.37 -13.86 7.64
C SER A 64 14.12 -12.67 8.58
N ALA A 65 13.15 -11.82 8.26
CA ALA A 65 12.75 -10.68 9.08
C ALA A 65 12.17 -11.13 10.42
N PHE A 66 11.30 -12.15 10.43
CA PHE A 66 10.79 -12.78 11.64
C PHE A 66 11.92 -13.26 12.56
N ARG A 67 12.89 -14.02 12.01
CA ARG A 67 14.04 -14.51 12.78
C ARG A 67 14.93 -13.37 13.30
N PHE A 68 15.20 -12.38 12.46
CA PHE A 68 16.03 -11.24 12.83
C PHE A 68 15.38 -10.36 13.89
N ALA A 69 14.07 -10.10 13.78
CA ALA A 69 13.31 -9.33 14.76
C ALA A 69 13.34 -9.98 16.14
N ARG A 70 13.33 -11.31 16.23
CA ARG A 70 13.53 -12.03 17.51
C ARG A 70 14.89 -11.76 18.14
N GLU A 71 15.96 -11.66 17.34
CA GLU A 71 17.29 -11.32 17.86
C GLU A 71 17.37 -9.84 18.28
N LEU A 72 16.72 -8.93 17.54
CA LEU A 72 16.61 -7.52 17.91
C LEU A 72 15.82 -7.34 19.21
N ALA A 73 14.63 -7.92 19.29
CA ALA A 73 13.76 -7.87 20.46
C ALA A 73 14.43 -8.49 21.69
N ALA A 74 15.26 -9.52 21.51
CA ALA A 74 16.06 -10.10 22.59
C ALA A 74 17.33 -9.29 22.94
N GLY A 75 17.61 -8.19 22.25
CA GLY A 75 18.81 -7.36 22.47
C GLY A 75 20.13 -8.04 22.09
N ARG A 76 20.10 -9.03 21.17
CA ARG A 76 21.27 -9.83 20.76
C ARG A 76 22.02 -9.27 19.55
N VAL A 77 21.55 -8.16 18.99
CA VAL A 77 22.19 -7.49 17.85
C VAL A 77 23.02 -6.33 18.35
N ALA A 78 24.35 -6.48 18.27
CA ALA A 78 25.31 -5.52 18.78
C ALA A 78 25.09 -4.10 18.19
N GLY A 79 25.01 -3.11 19.08
CA GLY A 79 24.80 -1.71 18.71
C GLY A 79 23.36 -1.39 18.27
N LEU A 80 22.40 -2.27 18.54
CA LEU A 80 20.96 -2.06 18.38
C LEU A 80 20.20 -2.49 19.64
N GLU A 81 20.85 -2.42 20.81
CA GLU A 81 20.28 -2.79 22.11
C GLU A 81 19.07 -1.94 22.48
N SER A 82 18.97 -0.72 21.95
CA SER A 82 17.79 0.16 22.10
C SER A 82 16.54 -0.39 21.40
N MET A 83 16.67 -1.45 20.59
CA MET A 83 15.56 -2.12 19.92
C MET A 83 15.01 -3.31 20.72
N ARG A 84 15.63 -3.61 21.88
CA ARG A 84 15.18 -4.67 22.79
C ARG A 84 13.75 -4.39 23.24
N VAL A 85 12.97 -5.47 23.35
CA VAL A 85 11.62 -5.46 23.89
C VAL A 85 11.64 -6.31 25.16
N ASP A 86 11.35 -5.67 26.29
CA ASP A 86 11.42 -6.33 27.61
C ASP A 86 10.12 -7.06 27.90
N GLU A 87 9.04 -6.30 27.81
CA GLU A 87 7.67 -6.78 27.99
C GLU A 87 6.79 -6.12 26.93
N PRO A 88 5.86 -6.87 26.30
CA PRO A 88 4.92 -6.27 25.35
C PRO A 88 3.97 -5.28 26.05
N ASP A 89 3.72 -4.15 25.40
CA ASP A 89 2.71 -3.15 25.79
C ASP A 89 1.56 -3.18 24.77
N PHE A 90 0.54 -3.98 25.08
CA PHE A 90 -0.61 -4.17 24.20
C PHE A 90 -1.55 -2.94 24.12
N GLU A 91 -1.42 -1.98 25.03
CA GLU A 91 -2.26 -0.77 25.08
C GLU A 91 -1.63 0.41 24.31
N HIS A 92 -0.39 0.25 23.85
CA HIS A 92 0.33 1.31 23.17
C HIS A 92 -0.29 1.63 21.80
N THR A 93 -0.61 2.91 21.58
CA THR A 93 -1.03 3.38 20.26
C THR A 93 0.19 3.56 19.37
N LEU A 94 0.32 2.70 18.35
CA LEU A 94 1.41 2.75 17.36
C LEU A 94 1.61 4.17 16.79
N ARG A 95 2.86 4.65 16.84
CA ARG A 95 3.29 5.93 16.25
C ARG A 95 4.28 5.69 15.11
N PRO A 96 4.37 6.62 14.14
CA PRO A 96 5.36 6.53 13.06
C PRO A 96 6.81 6.44 13.55
N THR A 97 7.11 7.06 14.70
CA THR A 97 8.45 7.09 15.31
C THR A 97 8.83 5.83 16.08
N ASP A 98 7.87 4.94 16.37
CA ASP A 98 8.18 3.70 17.08
C ASP A 98 8.87 2.73 16.12
N TYR A 99 9.89 2.02 16.58
CA TYR A 99 10.60 0.97 15.83
C TYR A 99 10.97 1.32 14.38
N VAL A 100 11.52 2.52 14.16
CA VAL A 100 11.97 2.95 12.83
C VAL A 100 13.15 2.10 12.35
N VAL A 101 13.00 1.47 11.19
CA VAL A 101 14.05 0.65 10.57
C VAL A 101 15.05 1.55 9.84
N THR A 102 16.06 1.99 10.58
CA THR A 102 17.15 2.81 10.06
C THR A 102 18.12 2.02 9.17
N ASP A 103 19.00 2.72 8.46
CA ASP A 103 20.03 2.07 7.64
C ASP A 103 20.99 1.20 8.46
N ARG A 104 21.17 1.51 9.75
CA ARG A 104 21.93 0.67 10.69
C ARG A 104 21.22 -0.68 10.93
N VAL A 105 19.89 -0.66 11.07
CA VAL A 105 19.09 -1.88 11.22
C VAL A 105 19.14 -2.70 9.93
N VAL A 106 19.06 -2.05 8.76
CA VAL A 106 19.20 -2.72 7.46
C VAL A 106 20.58 -3.38 7.32
N GLU A 107 21.66 -2.70 7.70
CA GLU A 107 22.99 -3.30 7.60
C GLU A 107 23.16 -4.46 8.58
N ALA A 108 22.58 -4.37 9.79
CA ALA A 108 22.54 -5.49 10.71
C ALA A 108 21.74 -6.69 10.13
N PHE A 109 20.62 -6.43 9.44
CA PHE A 109 19.85 -7.46 8.75
C PHE A 109 20.64 -8.13 7.62
N ARG A 110 21.36 -7.35 6.80
CA ARG A 110 22.27 -7.91 5.77
C ARG A 110 23.33 -8.81 6.40
N ASN A 111 23.91 -8.39 7.52
CA ASN A 111 24.88 -9.18 8.26
C ASN A 111 24.27 -10.45 8.87
N PHE A 112 23.03 -10.38 9.33
CA PHE A 112 22.27 -11.54 9.81
C PHE A 112 22.07 -12.57 8.69
N VAL A 113 21.57 -12.14 7.52
CA VAL A 113 21.34 -13.05 6.38
C VAL A 113 22.64 -13.65 5.84
N ARG A 114 23.76 -12.91 5.84
CA ARG A 114 25.09 -13.47 5.47
C ARG A 114 25.49 -14.66 6.36
N ARG A 115 25.06 -14.67 7.62
CA ARG A 115 25.38 -15.74 8.59
C ARG A 115 24.34 -16.86 8.54
N ASP A 116 23.08 -16.54 8.24
CA ASP A 116 21.96 -17.48 8.22
C ASP A 116 21.82 -18.18 6.85
N ALA A 117 22.79 -19.06 6.57
CA ALA A 117 22.87 -19.86 5.34
C ALA A 117 21.60 -20.64 4.93
N PRO A 118 20.75 -21.15 5.84
CA PRO A 118 19.56 -21.93 5.49
C PRO A 118 18.47 -21.16 4.73
N THR A 119 18.46 -19.83 4.77
CA THR A 119 17.37 -19.02 4.18
C THR A 119 17.42 -18.99 2.65
N GLY A 120 18.60 -19.16 2.04
CA GLY A 120 18.79 -19.00 0.59
C GLY A 120 18.52 -17.57 0.09
N LEU A 121 18.43 -16.58 0.99
CA LEU A 121 18.21 -15.18 0.66
C LEU A 121 19.56 -14.51 0.35
N THR A 122 19.64 -13.84 -0.80
CA THR A 122 20.87 -13.15 -1.22
C THR A 122 20.83 -11.66 -0.93
N LEU A 123 21.99 -11.02 -0.81
CA LEU A 123 22.06 -9.56 -0.63
C LEU A 123 21.48 -8.78 -1.81
N SER A 124 21.60 -9.31 -3.02
CA SER A 124 21.00 -8.70 -4.22
C SER A 124 19.47 -8.66 -4.10
N GLN A 125 18.86 -9.75 -3.64
CA GLN A 125 17.42 -9.82 -3.39
C GLN A 125 16.98 -8.86 -2.28
N ILE A 126 17.76 -8.74 -1.19
CA ILE A 126 17.47 -7.76 -0.13
C ILE A 126 17.48 -6.34 -0.67
N ASN A 127 18.48 -6.00 -1.50
CA ASN A 127 18.61 -4.65 -2.05
C ASN A 127 17.53 -4.34 -3.09
N ALA A 128 17.07 -5.34 -3.85
CA ALA A 128 16.00 -5.18 -4.83
C ALA A 128 14.61 -4.94 -4.19
N ASP A 129 14.40 -5.45 -2.97
CA ASP A 129 13.13 -5.36 -2.23
C ASP A 129 13.29 -4.62 -0.89
N LEU A 130 14.14 -3.58 -0.85
CA LEU A 130 14.55 -2.95 0.41
C LEU A 130 13.38 -2.38 1.23
N ASP A 131 12.38 -1.80 0.57
CA ASP A 131 11.21 -1.25 1.26
C ASP A 131 10.38 -2.36 1.90
N TYR A 132 10.22 -3.50 1.22
CA TYR A 132 9.54 -4.66 1.77
C TYR A 132 10.34 -5.30 2.93
N VAL A 133 11.66 -5.30 2.85
CA VAL A 133 12.54 -5.71 3.97
C VAL A 133 12.31 -4.81 5.18
N LYS A 134 12.34 -3.47 5.00
CA LYS A 134 12.10 -2.51 6.08
C LYS A 134 10.72 -2.68 6.68
N LEU A 135 9.69 -2.85 5.84
CA LEU A 135 8.32 -3.10 6.25
C LEU A 135 8.23 -4.34 7.14
N ARG A 136 8.80 -5.48 6.71
CA ARG A 136 8.73 -6.73 7.46
C ARG A 136 9.51 -6.72 8.77
N ILE A 137 10.67 -6.05 8.82
CA ILE A 137 11.39 -5.89 10.08
C ILE A 137 10.59 -5.04 11.07
N ARG A 138 9.97 -3.95 10.60
CA ARG A 138 9.13 -3.07 11.42
C ARG A 138 7.90 -3.81 11.94
N ASP A 139 7.18 -4.49 11.06
CA ASP A 139 6.01 -5.31 11.36
C ASP A 139 6.32 -6.29 12.51
N GLU A 140 7.35 -7.10 12.35
CA GLU A 140 7.73 -8.11 13.35
C GLU A 140 8.20 -7.51 14.69
N LEU A 141 8.97 -6.41 14.66
CA LEU A 141 9.35 -5.70 15.89
C LEU A 141 8.14 -5.13 16.62
N VAL A 142 7.18 -4.56 15.88
CA VAL A 142 5.94 -4.03 16.43
C VAL A 142 5.07 -5.16 16.97
N ILE A 143 5.03 -6.33 16.33
CA ILE A 143 4.34 -7.52 16.87
C ILE A 143 4.96 -7.91 18.22
N HIS A 144 6.29 -7.95 18.30
CA HIS A 144 6.99 -8.24 19.55
C HIS A 144 6.70 -7.20 20.65
N ALA A 145 6.63 -5.92 20.29
CA ALA A 145 6.45 -4.82 21.24
C ALA A 145 5.01 -4.58 21.66
N TYR A 146 4.06 -4.63 20.74
CA TYR A 146 2.68 -4.13 20.91
C TYR A 146 1.61 -5.14 20.48
N GLY A 147 2.00 -6.33 20.02
CA GLY A 147 1.10 -7.40 19.64
C GLY A 147 0.64 -7.38 18.17
N GLY A 148 -0.13 -8.41 17.80
CA GLY A 148 -0.50 -8.69 16.41
C GLY A 148 -1.31 -7.59 15.73
N ASP A 149 -2.24 -6.96 16.46
CA ASP A 149 -3.09 -5.90 15.89
C ASP A 149 -2.28 -4.66 15.53
N ALA A 150 -1.27 -4.31 16.34
CA ALA A 150 -0.35 -3.23 16.03
C ALA A 150 0.54 -3.56 14.81
N GLY A 151 1.00 -4.80 14.69
CA GLY A 151 1.72 -5.27 13.49
C GLY A 151 0.87 -5.20 12.22
N ALA A 152 -0.36 -5.71 12.29
CA ALA A 152 -1.31 -5.62 11.18
C ALA A 152 -1.54 -4.17 10.74
N ARG A 153 -1.59 -3.23 11.70
CA ARG A 153 -1.69 -1.80 11.40
C ARG A 153 -0.48 -1.26 10.63
N VAL A 154 0.75 -1.70 10.94
CA VAL A 154 1.95 -1.34 10.15
C VAL A 154 1.79 -1.74 8.69
N LEU A 155 1.29 -2.96 8.43
CA LEU A 155 1.08 -3.46 7.07
C LEU A 155 -0.01 -2.68 6.33
N ILE A 156 -1.14 -2.41 7.01
CA ILE A 156 -2.26 -1.65 6.46
C ILE A 156 -1.85 -0.22 6.12
N GLU A 157 -1.18 0.48 7.05
CA GLU A 157 -0.72 1.87 6.84
C GLU A 157 0.33 1.99 5.73
N SER A 158 1.01 0.89 5.39
CA SER A 158 2.00 0.82 4.30
C SER A 158 1.43 0.25 3.00
N ASP A 159 0.14 -0.11 2.96
CA ASP A 159 -0.47 -0.71 1.79
C ASP A 159 -0.63 0.33 0.66
N PRO A 160 -0.11 0.06 -0.55
CA PRO A 160 -0.16 1.02 -1.65
C PRO A 160 -1.59 1.32 -2.12
N GLN A 161 -2.52 0.38 -1.99
CA GLN A 161 -3.91 0.59 -2.37
C GLN A 161 -4.63 1.47 -1.35
N LEU A 162 -4.37 1.29 -0.05
CA LEU A 162 -4.89 2.19 0.98
C LEU A 162 -4.35 3.61 0.81
N LEU A 163 -3.04 3.76 0.60
CA LEU A 163 -2.42 5.07 0.40
C LEU A 163 -3.02 5.78 -0.81
N ARG A 164 -3.16 5.08 -1.94
CA ARG A 164 -3.81 5.68 -3.12
C ARG A 164 -5.29 6.00 -2.89
N ALA A 165 -6.00 5.18 -2.12
CA ALA A 165 -7.41 5.43 -1.79
C ALA A 165 -7.56 6.74 -1.00
N LEU A 166 -6.66 7.00 -0.04
CA LEU A 166 -6.63 8.26 0.70
C LEU A 166 -6.37 9.45 -0.22
N ASP A 167 -5.41 9.32 -1.14
CA ASP A 167 -5.10 10.37 -2.14
C ASP A 167 -6.27 10.64 -3.10
N ALA A 168 -7.16 9.67 -3.31
CA ALA A 168 -8.31 9.80 -4.21
C ALA A 168 -9.56 10.43 -3.54
N LEU A 169 -9.57 10.60 -2.21
CA LEU A 169 -10.71 11.16 -1.49
C LEU A 169 -11.11 12.58 -1.94
N PRO A 170 -10.18 13.51 -2.22
CA PRO A 170 -10.55 14.84 -2.72
C PRO A 170 -11.26 14.79 -4.07
N ASP A 171 -10.79 13.94 -4.99
CA ASP A 171 -11.40 13.75 -6.32
C ASP A 171 -12.81 13.16 -6.19
N ALA A 172 -12.98 12.17 -5.31
CA ALA A 172 -14.28 11.59 -5.00
C ALA A 172 -15.26 12.63 -4.44
N LYS A 173 -14.79 13.51 -3.55
CA LYS A 173 -15.59 14.63 -3.02
C LYS A 173 -16.00 15.60 -4.13
N GLN A 174 -15.08 16.02 -4.99
CA GLN A 174 -15.38 16.93 -6.09
C GLN A 174 -16.41 16.32 -7.07
N LEU A 175 -16.31 15.02 -7.34
CA LEU A 175 -17.26 14.30 -8.17
C LEU A 175 -18.65 14.25 -7.52
N ALA A 176 -18.74 13.96 -6.21
CA ALA A 176 -20.02 13.97 -5.51
C ALA A 176 -20.69 15.35 -5.53
N GLU A 177 -19.91 16.42 -5.31
CA GLU A 177 -20.40 17.81 -5.34
C GLU A 177 -20.80 18.28 -6.75
N SER A 178 -20.15 17.79 -7.80
CA SER A 178 -20.52 18.14 -9.18
C SER A 178 -21.82 17.46 -9.60
N VAL A 179 -22.01 16.19 -9.23
CA VAL A 179 -23.26 15.45 -9.46
C VAL A 179 -24.42 16.08 -8.68
N ALA A 180 -24.22 16.41 -7.40
CA ALA A 180 -25.27 17.02 -6.58
C ALA A 180 -25.74 18.40 -7.10
N ARG A 181 -24.85 19.16 -7.76
CA ARG A 181 -25.17 20.46 -8.35
C ARG A 181 -25.80 20.37 -9.75
N THR A 182 -25.73 19.21 -10.40
CA THR A 182 -26.28 19.02 -11.74
C THR A 182 -27.74 18.57 -11.60
N PRO A 183 -28.72 19.41 -11.96
CA PRO A 183 -30.12 19.00 -11.92
C PRO A 183 -30.31 17.80 -12.86
N VAL A 184 -30.91 16.73 -12.35
CA VAL A 184 -31.30 15.57 -13.16
C VAL A 184 -32.34 16.09 -14.15
N LEU A 185 -31.97 16.17 -15.43
CA LEU A 185 -32.91 16.51 -16.49
C LEU A 185 -33.93 15.37 -16.58
N ASN A 186 -35.17 15.65 -16.17
CA ASN A 186 -36.35 14.81 -16.42
C ASN A 186 -36.67 14.74 -17.91
#